data_AF-A0A8B6X0X0-F1
#
_entry.id   AF-A0A8B6X0X0-F1
#
_cell.length_a   1.000
_cell.length_b   1.000
_cell.length_c   1.000
_cell.angle_alpha   90.00
_cell.angle_beta   90.00
_cell.angle_gamma   90.00
#
_symmetry.space_group_name_H-M   'P 1'
#
loop_
_entity.id
_entity.type
_entity.pdbx_description
1 polymer ?
#
loop_
_entity_poly.entity_id
_entity_poly.type
_entity_poly.pdbx_seq_one_letter_code
_entity_poly.pdbx_strand_id
1 'polypeptide(L)'
;MSAQPSNPSDHHSLRELAARVVRTWQPACWFGFIVEAIPEEGGEEDGEPVQHPAHFLVAAWPPVDAPPLPLMPAGAAIVSRHVVHAAAELLRLVPRDVPIVMLGRDSVNTMLVADMILAGDRNLDGWYRERLETFAEAERRNWRLEIGRDYSDRDEGFERFKQRILGQAP
;
A
#
# COMPACT_ATOMS: atom_id res chain seq x y z
N MET A 1 -14.66 6.08 22.57
CA MET A 1 -14.75 5.11 23.67
C MET A 1 -13.63 4.09 23.50
N SER A 2 -12.98 3.76 24.62
CA SER A 2 -11.86 2.86 24.90
C SER A 2 -11.18 2.09 23.75
N ALA A 3 -9.93 2.43 23.47
CA ALA A 3 -8.97 1.50 22.87
C ALA A 3 -8.95 0.21 23.72
N GLN A 4 -9.28 -0.93 23.10
CA GLN A 4 -9.10 -2.22 23.76
C GLN A 4 -7.62 -2.36 24.17
N PRO A 5 -7.34 -2.87 25.38
CA PRO A 5 -5.95 -3.08 25.79
C PRO A 5 -5.32 -4.09 24.82
N SER A 6 -4.23 -3.68 24.16
CA SER A 6 -3.44 -4.52 23.26
C SER A 6 -3.12 -5.85 23.94
N ASN A 7 -3.52 -6.95 23.32
CA ASN A 7 -3.32 -8.30 23.84
C ASN A 7 -1.79 -8.57 23.88
N PRO A 8 -1.21 -9.24 24.88
CA PRO A 8 0.22 -9.58 24.87
C PRO A 8 0.69 -10.33 23.60
N SER A 9 -0.20 -11.04 22.90
CA SER A 9 0.05 -11.63 21.57
C SER A 9 0.29 -10.58 20.47
N ASP A 10 -0.30 -9.40 20.61
CA ASP A 10 -0.26 -8.32 19.62
C ASP A 10 1.14 -7.71 19.53
N HIS A 11 1.83 -7.62 20.67
CA HIS A 11 3.21 -7.15 20.73
C HIS A 11 4.22 -8.20 20.24
N HIS A 12 3.84 -9.47 20.18
CA HIS A 12 4.72 -10.54 19.70
C HIS A 12 5.03 -10.38 18.22
N SER A 13 3.99 -10.20 17.38
CA SER A 13 4.16 -10.10 15.92
C SER A 13 5.01 -8.90 15.52
N LEU A 14 4.85 -7.76 16.18
CA LEU A 14 5.71 -6.59 15.93
C LEU A 14 7.16 -6.82 16.34
N ARG A 15 7.40 -7.50 17.47
CA ARG A 15 8.75 -7.85 17.92
C ARG A 15 9.42 -8.86 16.99
N GLU A 16 8.67 -9.88 16.56
CA GLU A 16 9.15 -10.87 15.61
C GLU A 16 9.47 -10.22 14.26
N LEU A 17 8.58 -9.39 13.73
CA LEU A 17 8.83 -8.65 12.50
C LEU A 17 10.07 -7.76 12.67
N ALA A 18 10.15 -6.98 13.74
CA ALA A 18 11.31 -6.12 14.00
C ALA A 18 12.63 -6.90 14.10
N ALA A 19 12.62 -8.10 14.68
CA ALA A 19 13.80 -8.96 14.75
C ALA A 19 14.25 -9.51 13.39
N ARG A 20 13.32 -9.64 12.43
CA ARG A 20 13.59 -10.14 11.08
C ARG A 20 13.88 -9.04 10.07
N VAL A 21 13.49 -7.80 10.37
CA VAL A 21 13.70 -6.66 9.47
C VAL A 21 15.18 -6.31 9.40
N VAL A 22 15.71 -6.29 8.18
CA VAL A 22 17.09 -5.88 7.87
C VAL A 22 17.09 -4.57 7.09
N ARG A 23 18.13 -3.75 7.31
CA ARG A 23 18.28 -2.45 6.64
C ARG A 23 18.86 -2.56 5.23
N THR A 24 19.62 -3.61 4.98
CA THR A 24 20.36 -3.80 3.73
C THR A 24 19.88 -5.08 3.08
N TRP A 25 19.45 -4.98 1.82
CA TRP A 25 19.05 -6.13 1.04
C TRP A 25 20.22 -7.12 0.85
N GLN A 26 19.86 -8.40 0.88
CA GLN A 26 20.72 -9.52 0.50
C GLN A 26 19.88 -10.47 -0.36
N PRO A 27 20.48 -11.29 -1.25
CA PRO A 27 19.73 -12.16 -2.16
C PRO A 27 18.76 -13.14 -1.48
N ALA A 28 18.96 -13.48 -0.21
CA ALA A 28 18.07 -14.35 0.56
C ALA A 28 16.89 -13.61 1.24
N CYS A 29 16.83 -12.28 1.17
CA CYS A 29 15.80 -11.49 1.83
C CYS A 29 14.48 -11.60 1.10
N TRP A 30 13.41 -11.81 1.86
CA TRP A 30 12.07 -11.52 1.41
C TRP A 30 11.81 -10.01 1.46
N PHE A 31 10.87 -9.54 0.66
CA PHE A 31 10.42 -8.15 0.71
C PHE A 31 9.02 -8.10 1.26
N GLY A 32 8.82 -7.27 2.29
CA GLY A 32 7.53 -7.08 2.94
C GLY A 32 7.02 -5.67 2.74
N PHE A 33 5.70 -5.54 2.64
CA PHE A 33 5.02 -4.26 2.46
C PHE A 33 3.80 -4.19 3.37
N ILE A 34 3.62 -3.06 4.05
CA ILE A 34 2.45 -2.73 4.85
C ILE A 34 2.09 -1.27 4.61
N VAL A 35 0.85 -0.98 4.23
CA VAL A 35 0.33 0.39 4.13
C VAL A 35 -1.12 0.43 4.58
N GLU A 36 -1.54 1.53 5.21
CA GLU A 36 -2.95 1.80 5.45
C GLU A 36 -3.62 2.17 4.12
N ALA A 37 -4.64 1.41 3.70
CA ALA A 37 -5.42 1.70 2.51
C ALA A 37 -6.78 2.34 2.82
N ILE A 38 -7.41 1.90 3.90
CA ILE A 38 -8.69 2.45 4.34
C ILE A 38 -8.46 2.99 5.76
N PRO A 39 -8.57 4.31 5.98
CA PRO A 39 -8.45 4.87 7.31
C PRO A 39 -9.64 4.46 8.18
N GLU A 40 -9.50 4.59 9.49
CA GLU A 40 -10.63 4.46 10.41
C GLU A 40 -11.66 5.55 10.13
N GLU A 41 -12.92 5.16 9.95
CA GLU A 41 -14.01 6.06 9.55
C GLU A 41 -15.29 5.73 10.32
N GLY A 42 -15.94 6.75 10.86
CA GLY A 42 -17.27 6.64 11.45
C GLY A 42 -18.34 6.92 10.39
N GLY A 43 -19.47 6.23 10.48
CA GLY A 43 -20.60 6.38 9.57
C GLY A 43 -21.93 6.08 10.24
N GLU A 44 -22.96 6.02 9.42
CA GLU A 44 -24.32 5.64 9.81
C GLU A 44 -24.81 4.60 8.80
N GLU A 45 -25.16 3.41 9.27
CA GLU A 45 -25.77 2.35 8.47
C GLU A 45 -27.14 2.02 9.09
N ASP A 46 -28.19 2.04 8.27
CA ASP A 46 -29.56 1.79 8.70
C ASP A 46 -30.04 2.64 9.90
N GLY A 47 -29.52 3.86 10.03
CA GLY A 47 -29.84 4.79 11.12
C GLY A 47 -29.05 4.59 12.40
N GLU A 48 -28.13 3.62 12.43
CA GLU A 48 -27.28 3.32 13.58
C GLU A 48 -25.83 3.77 13.31
N PRO A 49 -25.15 4.36 14.32
CA PRO A 49 -23.75 4.74 14.16
C PRO A 49 -22.86 3.50 14.05
N VAL A 50 -22.11 3.40 12.95
CA VAL A 50 -21.16 2.32 12.69
C VAL A 50 -19.75 2.87 12.66
N GLN A 51 -18.81 2.16 13.29
CA GLN A 51 -17.39 2.47 13.24
C GLN A 51 -16.68 1.44 12.36
N HIS A 52 -16.12 1.89 11.25
CA HIS A 52 -15.29 1.06 10.38
C HIS A 52 -13.83 1.20 10.79
N PRO A 53 -13.17 0.11 11.23
CA PRO A 53 -11.77 0.17 11.62
C PRO A 53 -10.87 0.37 10.41
N ALA A 54 -9.66 0.90 10.64
CA ALA A 54 -8.65 1.00 9.59
C ALA A 54 -8.33 -0.38 8.97
N HIS A 55 -8.00 -0.39 7.67
CA HIS A 55 -7.55 -1.58 6.95
C HIS A 55 -6.22 -1.33 6.26
N PHE A 56 -5.34 -2.33 6.37
CA PHE A 56 -3.98 -2.30 5.87
C PHE A 56 -3.83 -3.30 4.72
N LEU A 57 -3.18 -2.87 3.64
CA LEU A 57 -2.69 -3.78 2.62
C LEU A 57 -1.36 -4.35 3.07
N VAL A 58 -1.22 -5.66 2.87
CA VAL A 58 -0.02 -6.41 3.15
C VAL A 58 0.37 -7.15 1.88
N ALA A 59 1.65 -7.10 1.52
CA ALA A 59 2.16 -7.88 0.40
C ALA A 59 3.57 -8.38 0.67
N ALA A 60 3.90 -9.53 0.07
CA ALA A 60 5.20 -10.16 0.21
C ALA A 60 5.74 -10.65 -1.14
N TRP A 61 7.03 -10.39 -1.39
CA TRP A 61 7.75 -10.88 -2.55
C TRP A 61 8.85 -11.85 -2.10
N PRO A 62 9.03 -12.96 -2.85
CA PRO A 62 10.11 -13.89 -2.58
C PRO A 62 11.46 -13.23 -2.85
N PRO A 63 12.55 -13.86 -2.40
CA PRO A 63 13.88 -13.36 -2.67
C PRO A 63 14.18 -13.35 -4.17
N VAL A 64 14.98 -12.39 -4.60
CA VAL A 64 15.44 -12.23 -5.98
C VAL A 64 16.95 -12.22 -6.00
N ASP A 65 17.56 -12.77 -7.06
CA ASP A 65 19.01 -12.78 -7.21
C ASP A 65 19.58 -11.36 -7.42
N ALA A 66 18.80 -10.48 -8.05
CA ALA A 66 19.09 -9.06 -8.21
C ALA A 66 17.79 -8.26 -8.42
N PRO A 67 17.76 -6.95 -8.06
CA PRO A 67 16.68 -6.03 -8.47
C PRO A 67 16.56 -5.91 -10.00
N PRO A 68 15.39 -5.49 -10.53
CA PRO A 68 14.19 -5.05 -9.81
C PRO A 68 13.31 -6.21 -9.32
N LEU A 69 12.38 -5.89 -8.42
CA LEU A 69 11.37 -6.86 -7.97
C LEU A 69 10.39 -7.21 -9.10
N PRO A 70 9.86 -8.45 -9.13
CA PRO A 70 8.67 -8.77 -9.90
C PRO A 70 7.55 -7.80 -9.55
N LEU A 71 6.78 -7.39 -10.55
CA LEU A 71 5.67 -6.46 -10.35
C LEU A 71 4.61 -7.02 -9.39
N MET A 72 4.31 -8.32 -9.49
CA MET A 72 3.32 -8.99 -8.65
C MET A 72 3.96 -9.62 -7.40
N PRO A 73 3.39 -9.41 -6.20
CA PRO A 73 3.77 -10.16 -5.01
C PRO A 73 3.38 -11.64 -5.12
N ALA A 74 4.07 -12.50 -4.38
CA ALA A 74 3.68 -13.90 -4.23
C ALA A 74 2.44 -14.07 -3.34
N GLY A 75 2.18 -13.11 -2.47
CA GLY A 75 0.97 -13.06 -1.64
C GLY A 75 0.59 -11.63 -1.29
N ALA A 76 -0.70 -11.37 -1.24
CA ALA A 76 -1.28 -10.10 -0.83
C ALA A 76 -2.53 -10.34 0.02
N ALA A 77 -2.77 -9.47 1.00
CA ALA A 77 -3.91 -9.52 1.89
C ALA A 77 -4.36 -8.12 2.31
N ILE A 78 -5.62 -7.99 2.69
CA ILE A 78 -6.15 -6.83 3.41
C ILE A 78 -6.54 -7.27 4.82
N VAL A 79 -6.14 -6.50 5.83
CA VAL A 79 -6.39 -6.85 7.24
C VAL A 79 -6.84 -5.64 8.04
N SER A 80 -7.76 -5.90 8.98
CA SER A 80 -8.45 -4.85 9.74
C SER A 80 -7.78 -4.50 11.07
N ARG A 81 -8.21 -3.36 11.63
CA ARG A 81 -7.93 -2.80 12.96
C ARG A 81 -6.60 -2.09 13.13
N HIS A 82 -5.49 -2.81 13.19
CA HIS A 82 -4.22 -2.23 13.64
C HIS A 82 -3.01 -2.78 12.89
N VAL A 83 -1.95 -1.96 12.82
CA VAL A 83 -0.65 -2.33 12.22
C VAL A 83 -0.07 -3.64 12.77
N VAL A 84 -0.40 -4.01 14.00
CA VAL A 84 -0.04 -5.31 14.57
C VAL A 84 -0.60 -6.49 13.76
N HIS A 85 -1.88 -6.42 13.37
CA HIS A 85 -2.53 -7.47 12.60
C HIS A 85 -1.91 -7.54 11.20
N ALA A 86 -1.53 -6.40 10.64
CA ALA A 86 -0.75 -6.32 9.40
C ALA A 86 0.62 -6.98 9.52
N ALA A 87 1.33 -6.77 10.64
CA ALA A 87 2.60 -7.45 10.89
C ALA A 87 2.41 -8.97 11.04
N ALA A 88 1.38 -9.40 11.76
CA ALA A 88 1.05 -10.82 11.91
C ALA A 88 0.72 -11.47 10.55
N GLU A 89 -0.04 -10.79 9.71
CA GLU A 89 -0.38 -11.28 8.37
C GLU A 89 0.85 -11.34 7.46
N LEU A 90 1.71 -10.32 7.50
CA LEU A 90 2.95 -10.34 6.74
C LEU A 90 3.83 -11.55 7.11
N LEU A 91 3.93 -11.84 8.41
CA LEU A 91 4.68 -13.00 8.90
C LEU A 91 4.05 -14.35 8.48
N ARG A 92 2.75 -14.40 8.14
CA ARG A 92 2.10 -15.59 7.57
C ARG A 92 2.43 -15.78 6.09
N LEU A 93 2.59 -14.69 5.35
CA LEU A 93 2.94 -14.73 3.91
C LEU A 93 4.41 -15.08 3.66
N VAL A 94 5.27 -14.84 4.66
CA VAL A 94 6.72 -15.05 4.55
C VAL A 94 7.12 -16.34 5.30
N PRO A 95 8.05 -17.17 4.77
CA PRO A 95 8.61 -18.30 5.49
C PRO A 95 9.14 -17.91 6.89
N ARG A 96 9.23 -18.87 7.81
CA ARG A 96 9.79 -18.61 9.15
C ARG A 96 11.28 -18.29 9.07
N ASP A 97 11.75 -17.47 10.01
CA ASP A 97 13.18 -17.19 10.28
C ASP A 97 14.01 -16.61 9.11
N VAL A 98 13.37 -16.14 8.03
CA VAL A 98 14.05 -15.45 6.92
C VAL A 98 14.08 -13.94 7.14
N PRO A 99 15.16 -13.25 6.73
CA PRO A 99 15.26 -11.80 6.82
C PRO A 99 14.27 -11.11 5.87
N ILE A 100 13.75 -9.96 6.29
CA ILE A 100 12.76 -9.17 5.55
C ILE A 100 13.30 -7.77 5.31
N VAL A 101 13.22 -7.29 4.08
CA VAL A 101 13.38 -5.86 3.77
C VAL A 101 11.99 -5.24 3.65
N MET A 102 11.71 -4.20 4.45
CA MET A 102 10.45 -3.48 4.36
C MET A 102 10.50 -2.48 3.20
N LEU A 103 9.55 -2.60 2.28
CA LEU A 103 9.36 -1.68 1.18
C LEU A 103 8.56 -0.45 1.62
N GLY A 104 8.97 0.72 1.14
CA GLY A 104 8.17 1.94 1.25
C GLY A 104 7.05 1.97 0.22
N ARG A 105 6.05 2.85 0.45
CA ARG A 105 4.92 3.06 -0.48
C ARG A 105 5.37 3.34 -1.90
N ASP A 106 6.37 4.21 -2.06
CA ASP A 106 6.84 4.65 -3.38
C ASP A 106 7.63 3.56 -4.14
N SER A 107 7.99 2.47 -3.46
CA SER A 107 8.68 1.32 -4.06
C SER A 107 7.72 0.24 -4.56
N VAL A 108 6.42 0.41 -4.35
CA VAL A 108 5.40 -0.61 -4.62
C VAL A 108 4.26 0.01 -5.42
N ASN A 109 3.79 -0.72 -6.44
CA ASN A 109 2.53 -0.38 -7.09
C ASN A 109 1.36 -0.81 -6.18
N THR A 110 0.97 0.06 -5.26
CA THR A 110 -0.12 -0.14 -4.28
C THR A 110 -1.47 -0.38 -4.95
N MET A 111 -1.75 0.28 -6.08
CA MET A 111 -2.94 0.05 -6.90
C MET A 111 -3.01 -1.42 -7.34
N LEU A 112 -1.90 -2.00 -7.81
CA LEU A 112 -1.87 -3.40 -8.22
C LEU A 112 -2.16 -4.35 -7.05
N VAL A 113 -1.62 -4.07 -5.87
CA VAL A 113 -1.90 -4.87 -4.67
C VAL A 113 -3.39 -4.82 -4.32
N ALA A 114 -4.01 -3.64 -4.39
CA ALA A 114 -5.45 -3.48 -4.19
C ALA A 114 -6.27 -4.24 -5.25
N ASP A 115 -5.91 -4.11 -6.54
CA ASP A 115 -6.59 -4.81 -7.65
C ASP A 115 -6.49 -6.34 -7.49
N MET A 116 -5.36 -6.87 -7.02
CA MET A 116 -5.20 -8.30 -6.72
C MET A 116 -6.15 -8.78 -5.63
N ILE A 117 -6.35 -7.99 -4.58
CA ILE A 117 -7.27 -8.31 -3.48
C ILE A 117 -8.72 -8.26 -3.97
N LEU A 118 -9.09 -7.21 -4.71
CA LEU A 118 -10.43 -7.06 -5.29
C LEU A 118 -10.81 -8.21 -6.23
N ALA A 119 -9.83 -8.73 -6.98
CA ALA A 119 -10.00 -9.87 -7.87
C ALA A 119 -9.99 -11.22 -7.14
N GLY A 120 -9.20 -11.34 -6.08
CA GLY A 120 -9.02 -12.59 -5.32
C GLY A 120 -10.09 -12.85 -4.27
N ASP A 121 -10.57 -11.81 -3.58
CA ASP A 121 -11.57 -11.92 -2.53
C ASP A 121 -12.97 -11.61 -3.07
N ARG A 122 -13.76 -12.66 -3.30
CA ARG A 122 -15.15 -12.56 -3.75
C ARG A 122 -16.13 -12.28 -2.62
N ASN A 123 -15.70 -12.45 -1.37
CA ASN A 123 -16.55 -12.31 -0.19
C ASN A 123 -16.28 -11.00 0.55
N LEU A 124 -15.40 -10.14 0.00
CA LEU A 124 -15.19 -8.80 0.52
C LEU A 124 -16.52 -8.05 0.53
N ASP A 125 -16.90 -7.62 1.73
CA ASP A 125 -18.12 -6.86 1.98
C ASP A 125 -18.18 -5.59 1.11
N GLY A 126 -19.40 -5.18 0.75
CA GLY A 126 -19.64 -4.14 -0.25
C GLY A 126 -19.01 -2.79 0.13
N TRP A 127 -19.08 -2.40 1.40
CA TRP A 127 -18.50 -1.15 1.87
C TRP A 127 -16.97 -1.18 1.72
N TYR A 128 -16.33 -2.26 2.15
CA TYR A 128 -14.88 -2.39 2.07
C TYR A 128 -14.39 -2.52 0.62
N ARG A 129 -15.17 -3.17 -0.24
CA ARG A 129 -14.90 -3.23 -1.68
C ARG A 129 -14.90 -1.84 -2.28
N GLU A 130 -15.94 -1.04 -2.05
CA GLU A 130 -16.04 0.32 -2.57
C GLU A 130 -14.88 1.21 -2.10
N ARG A 131 -14.52 1.12 -0.82
CA ARG A 131 -13.40 1.88 -0.25
C ARG A 131 -12.05 1.45 -0.85
N LEU A 132 -11.85 0.16 -1.08
CA LEU A 132 -10.63 -0.34 -1.71
C LEU A 132 -10.54 0.03 -3.20
N GLU A 133 -11.67 0.03 -3.92
CA GLU A 133 -11.75 0.53 -5.30
C GLU A 133 -11.43 2.04 -5.37
N THR A 134 -11.97 2.82 -4.43
CA THR A 134 -11.68 4.25 -4.31
C THR A 134 -10.20 4.50 -4.05
N PHE A 135 -9.58 3.71 -3.16
CA PHE A 135 -8.14 3.74 -2.91
C PHE A 135 -7.35 3.44 -4.19
N ALA A 136 -7.68 2.37 -4.92
CA ALA A 136 -6.99 1.99 -6.14
C ALA A 136 -7.07 3.08 -7.23
N GLU A 137 -8.25 3.70 -7.41
CA GLU A 137 -8.41 4.80 -8.37
C GLU A 137 -7.65 6.06 -7.95
N ALA A 138 -7.59 6.36 -6.65
CA ALA A 138 -6.79 7.48 -6.15
C ALA A 138 -5.30 7.27 -6.45
N GLU A 139 -4.76 6.08 -6.19
CA GLU A 139 -3.36 5.75 -6.52
C GLU A 139 -3.11 5.81 -8.02
N ARG A 140 -4.03 5.30 -8.85
CA ARG A 140 -3.95 5.36 -10.31
C ARG A 140 -3.88 6.80 -10.81
N ARG A 141 -4.69 7.69 -10.25
CA ARG A 141 -4.68 9.12 -10.56
C ARG A 141 -3.36 9.78 -10.14
N ASN A 142 -2.83 9.43 -8.96
CA ASN A 142 -1.54 9.94 -8.51
C ASN A 142 -0.41 9.56 -9.48
N TRP A 143 -0.35 8.29 -9.91
CA TRP A 143 0.60 7.84 -10.92
C TRP A 143 0.45 8.58 -12.25
N ARG A 144 -0.78 8.81 -12.73
CA ARG A 144 -1.02 9.60 -13.96
C ARG A 144 -0.49 11.02 -13.84
N LEU A 145 -0.68 11.66 -12.68
CA LEU A 145 -0.19 13.02 -12.42
C LEU A 145 1.34 13.04 -12.39
N GLU A 146 1.97 12.08 -11.73
CA GLU A 146 3.44 11.95 -11.67
C GLU A 146 4.05 11.69 -13.05
N ILE A 147 3.49 10.75 -13.81
CA ILE A 147 3.91 10.48 -15.19
C ILE A 147 3.76 11.75 -16.04
N GLY A 148 2.63 12.44 -15.93
CA GLY A 148 2.40 13.70 -16.63
C GLY A 148 3.35 14.81 -16.20
N ARG A 149 3.82 14.82 -14.95
CA ARG A 149 4.83 15.79 -14.49
C ARG A 149 6.20 15.46 -15.07
N ASP A 150 6.63 14.21 -14.95
CA ASP A 150 8.02 13.81 -15.18
C ASP A 150 8.33 13.47 -16.64
N TYR A 151 7.30 13.08 -17.40
CA TYR A 151 7.40 12.66 -18.80
C TYR A 151 6.53 13.48 -19.73
N SER A 152 6.00 14.64 -19.30
CA SER A 152 5.41 15.56 -20.29
C SER A 152 6.49 16.17 -21.17
N ASP A 153 6.20 16.26 -22.47
CA ASP A 153 6.97 17.01 -23.48
C ASP A 153 6.91 18.54 -23.25
N ARG A 154 6.90 19.00 -21.99
CA ARG A 154 7.07 20.41 -21.65
C ARG A 154 8.53 20.79 -21.92
N ASP A 155 8.85 20.90 -23.19
CA ASP A 155 10.07 21.51 -23.68
C ASP A 155 10.09 22.95 -23.14
N GLU A 156 11.07 23.26 -22.30
CA GLU A 156 11.26 24.60 -21.77
C GLU A 156 11.35 25.64 -22.90
N GLY A 157 11.87 25.25 -24.06
CA GLY A 157 11.90 26.06 -25.28
C GLY A 157 10.49 26.35 -25.82
N PHE A 158 9.60 25.37 -25.82
CA PHE A 158 8.21 25.53 -26.25
C PHE A 158 7.40 26.39 -25.27
N GLU A 159 7.59 26.22 -23.96
CA GLU A 159 6.92 27.06 -22.96
C GLU A 159 7.44 28.51 -22.98
N ARG A 160 8.75 28.73 -23.15
CA ARG A 160 9.31 30.08 -23.36
C ARG A 160 8.82 30.71 -24.67
N PHE A 161 8.68 29.92 -25.73
CA PHE A 161 8.13 30.36 -27.02
C PHE A 161 6.65 30.75 -26.89
N LYS A 162 5.85 29.93 -26.21
CA LYS A 162 4.44 30.19 -25.92
C LYS A 162 4.24 31.44 -25.06
N GLN A 163 5.06 31.63 -24.02
CA GLN A 163 5.06 32.86 -23.21
C GLN A 163 5.43 34.11 -24.05
N ARG A 164 6.37 33.99 -25.00
CA ARG A 164 6.74 35.08 -25.89
C ARG A 164 5.61 35.46 -26.87
N ILE A 165 4.90 34.48 -27.43
CA ILE A 165 3.78 34.73 -28.36
C ILE A 165 2.53 35.23 -27.62
N LEU A 166 2.17 34.63 -26.48
CA LEU A 166 0.96 35.01 -25.73
C LEU A 166 1.16 36.25 -24.84
N GLY A 167 2.39 36.57 -24.45
CA GLY A 167 2.76 37.84 -23.79
C GLY A 167 2.94 39.01 -24.77
N GLN A 168 2.80 38.76 -26.07
CA GLN A 168 2.74 39.76 -27.15
C GLN A 168 1.33 39.83 -27.77
N ALA A 169 0.29 39.59 -26.99
CA ALA A 169 -1.05 40.03 -27.39
C ALA A 169 -1.09 41.57 -27.32
N PRO A 170 -1.50 42.29 -28.39
CA PRO A 170 -1.58 43.75 -28.40
C PRO A 170 -2.58 44.30 -27.38
#